data_AF-A0A2E1W9Z9-F1
#
_entry.id   AF-A0A2E1W9Z9-F1
#
_cell.length_a   1.000
_cell.length_b   1.000
_cell.length_c   1.000
_cell.angle_alpha   90.00
_cell.angle_beta   90.00
_cell.angle_gamma   90.00
#
_symmetry.space_group_name_H-M   'P 1'
#
loop_
_entity.id
_entity.type
_entity.pdbx_description
1 polymer ?
#
loop_
_entity_poly.entity_id
_entity_poly.type
_entity_poly.pdbx_seq_one_letter_code
_entity_poly.pdbx_strand_id
1 'polypeptide(L)'
;MFKNFRDKTRDNLCQNLIDLGIDCDMSERGIRADKLQNPWHRKSLGVIKINSKSSIEFINIIKQDRSKDRPPRWWYYFAVPDQSVKSKPNQIEVRSIRKKTFPVFGK
;
A
#
# COMPACT_ATOMS: atom_id res chain seq x y z
N MET A 1 20.70 -14.60 -13.59
CA MET A 1 20.02 -15.71 -12.87
C MET A 1 19.56 -15.19 -11.50
N PHE A 2 18.35 -14.65 -11.37
CA PHE A 2 17.83 -13.98 -10.14
C PHE A 2 16.41 -14.45 -9.74
N LYS A 3 15.99 -15.65 -10.14
CA LYS A 3 14.60 -16.12 -9.92
C LYS A 3 14.28 -16.43 -8.44
N ASN A 4 15.28 -16.60 -7.58
CA ASN A 4 15.11 -17.16 -6.23
C ASN A 4 15.06 -16.14 -5.07
N PHE A 5 15.22 -14.83 -5.33
CA PHE A 5 15.18 -13.79 -4.27
C PHE A 5 13.82 -13.08 -4.16
N ARG A 6 12.88 -13.39 -5.05
CA ARG A 6 11.56 -12.75 -5.03
C ARG A 6 10.69 -13.36 -3.95
N ASP A 7 10.12 -12.51 -3.10
CA ASP A 7 9.13 -12.92 -2.10
C ASP A 7 7.84 -13.39 -2.80
N LYS A 8 7.45 -14.64 -2.56
CA LYS A 8 6.28 -15.30 -3.15
C LYS A 8 5.02 -15.14 -2.31
N THR A 9 5.06 -14.46 -1.16
CA THR A 9 3.90 -14.30 -0.27
C THR A 9 2.67 -13.72 -0.98
N ARG A 10 2.86 -12.75 -1.88
CA ARG A 10 1.74 -12.24 -2.70
C ARG A 10 1.16 -13.32 -3.59
N ASP A 11 2.00 -14.04 -4.29
CA ASP A 11 1.57 -15.03 -5.28
C ASP A 11 0.88 -16.22 -4.57
N ASN A 12 1.39 -16.63 -3.40
CA ASN A 12 0.77 -17.65 -2.55
C ASN A 12 -0.60 -17.18 -1.99
N LEU A 13 -0.71 -15.93 -1.54
CA LEU A 13 -1.99 -15.40 -1.06
C LEU A 13 -3.03 -15.40 -2.19
N CYS A 14 -2.63 -14.99 -3.39
CA CYS A 14 -3.50 -14.99 -4.56
C CYS A 14 -4.03 -16.40 -4.88
N GLN A 15 -3.14 -17.41 -4.88
CA GLN A 15 -3.55 -18.80 -5.09
C GLN A 15 -4.51 -19.29 -4.00
N ASN A 16 -4.19 -19.04 -2.73
CA ASN A 16 -5.08 -19.43 -1.62
C ASN A 16 -6.48 -18.79 -1.73
N LEU A 17 -6.57 -17.54 -2.21
CA LEU A 17 -7.86 -16.87 -2.41
C LEU A 17 -8.65 -17.51 -3.56
N ILE A 18 -7.98 -17.86 -4.66
CA ILE A 18 -8.59 -18.58 -5.79
C ILE A 18 -9.07 -19.97 -5.34
N ASP A 19 -8.27 -20.70 -4.55
CA ASP A 19 -8.63 -22.01 -4.00
C ASP A 19 -9.85 -21.94 -3.06
N LEU A 20 -10.03 -20.81 -2.38
CA LEU A 20 -11.22 -20.53 -1.57
C LEU A 20 -12.44 -20.10 -2.41
N GLY A 21 -12.30 -19.99 -3.74
CA GLY A 21 -13.36 -19.58 -4.67
C GLY A 21 -13.55 -18.07 -4.78
N ILE A 22 -12.58 -17.27 -4.34
CA ILE A 22 -12.60 -15.81 -4.45
C ILE A 22 -11.93 -15.41 -5.76
N ASP A 23 -12.69 -14.76 -6.65
CA ASP A 23 -12.15 -14.19 -7.87
C ASP A 23 -11.25 -12.98 -7.56
N CYS A 24 -9.94 -13.13 -7.83
CA CYS A 24 -8.92 -12.13 -7.55
C CYS A 24 -7.82 -12.09 -8.62
N ASP A 25 -7.36 -10.88 -8.91
CA ASP A 25 -6.32 -10.61 -9.88
C ASP A 25 -5.09 -9.96 -9.23
N MET A 26 -3.90 -10.31 -9.71
CA MET A 26 -2.69 -9.60 -9.33
C MET A 26 -2.59 -8.28 -10.10
N SER A 27 -2.58 -7.16 -9.38
CA SER A 27 -2.42 -5.86 -10.01
C SER A 27 -0.99 -5.63 -10.49
N GLU A 28 -0.84 -4.68 -11.41
CA GLU A 28 0.45 -4.11 -11.77
C GLU A 28 1.13 -3.45 -10.56
N ARG A 29 2.47 -3.38 -10.61
CA ARG A 29 3.30 -2.76 -9.57
C ARG A 29 3.29 -1.24 -9.71
N GLY A 30 3.36 -0.51 -8.60
CA GLY A 30 3.50 0.95 -8.63
C GLY A 30 2.18 1.73 -8.77
N ILE A 31 1.04 1.06 -8.66
CA ILE A 31 -0.28 1.69 -8.55
C ILE A 31 -0.32 2.56 -7.29
N ARG A 32 -1.10 3.65 -7.29
CA ARG A 32 -1.24 4.53 -6.12
C ARG A 32 -1.65 3.77 -4.85
N ALA A 33 -2.48 2.73 -4.99
CA ALA A 33 -2.90 1.83 -3.92
C ALA A 33 -1.73 1.11 -3.23
N ASP A 34 -0.64 0.86 -3.95
CA ASP A 34 0.58 0.20 -3.46
C ASP A 34 1.30 1.04 -2.39
N LYS A 35 1.15 2.37 -2.48
CA LYS A 35 1.73 3.34 -1.53
C LYS A 35 0.83 3.62 -0.32
N LEU A 36 -0.43 3.18 -0.34
CA LEU A 36 -1.34 3.38 0.78
C LEU A 36 -0.84 2.62 2.00
N GLN A 37 -0.80 3.29 3.15
CA GLN A 37 -0.37 2.71 4.43
C GLN A 37 1.06 2.13 4.42
N ASN A 38 1.92 2.53 3.47
CA ASN A 38 3.30 2.09 3.40
C ASN A 38 4.28 3.13 3.96
N PRO A 39 4.86 2.94 5.15
CA PRO A 39 5.98 3.74 5.64
C PRO A 39 7.22 3.59 4.77
N TRP A 40 8.08 4.62 4.75
CA TRP A 40 9.30 4.65 3.94
C TRP A 40 10.29 3.49 4.21
N HIS A 41 10.28 2.92 5.41
CA HIS A 41 11.16 1.81 5.81
C HIS A 41 10.60 0.42 5.48
N ARG A 42 9.44 0.34 4.83
CA ARG A 42 8.80 -0.91 4.43
C ARG A 42 8.64 -0.97 2.91
N LYS A 43 8.59 -2.19 2.40
CA LYS A 43 8.46 -2.47 0.97
C LYS A 43 7.08 -3.03 0.71
N SER A 44 6.37 -2.43 -0.23
CA SER A 44 5.14 -3.04 -0.70
C SER A 44 5.45 -4.20 -1.64
N LEU A 45 4.76 -5.32 -1.43
CA LEU A 45 4.81 -6.50 -2.29
C LEU A 45 3.72 -6.47 -3.35
N GLY A 46 2.96 -5.38 -3.48
CA GLY A 46 1.93 -5.16 -4.47
C GLY A 46 0.51 -5.44 -3.96
N VAL A 47 -0.43 -5.07 -4.83
CA VAL A 47 -1.86 -5.15 -4.55
C VAL A 47 -2.47 -6.35 -5.27
N ILE A 48 -3.42 -7.00 -4.61
CA ILE A 48 -4.31 -8.01 -5.19
C ILE A 48 -5.68 -7.37 -5.27
N LYS A 49 -6.22 -7.26 -6.49
CA LYS A 49 -7.55 -6.74 -6.72
C LYS A 49 -8.56 -7.88 -6.54
N ILE A 50 -9.65 -7.61 -5.85
CA ILE A 50 -10.74 -8.59 -5.70
C ILE A 50 -11.85 -8.17 -6.67
N ASN A 51 -12.19 -9.05 -7.60
CA ASN A 51 -13.25 -8.81 -8.58
C ASN A 51 -14.59 -9.40 -8.14
N SER A 52 -14.56 -10.35 -7.20
CA SER A 52 -15.77 -10.90 -6.60
C SER A 52 -16.60 -9.84 -5.87
N LYS A 53 -17.89 -10.11 -5.70
CA LYS A 53 -18.88 -9.24 -5.02
C LYS A 53 -18.66 -9.23 -3.50
N SER A 54 -17.46 -8.82 -3.09
CA SER A 54 -17.04 -8.74 -1.69
C SER A 54 -17.02 -7.29 -1.21
N SER A 55 -17.04 -7.10 0.11
CA SER A 55 -16.86 -5.77 0.72
C SER A 55 -15.41 -5.29 0.68
N ILE A 56 -14.47 -6.04 0.10
CA ILE A 56 -13.06 -5.70 0.01
C ILE A 56 -12.74 -5.44 -1.46
N GLU A 57 -12.26 -4.23 -1.77
CA GLU A 57 -11.91 -3.86 -3.14
C GLU A 57 -10.55 -4.42 -3.55
N PHE A 58 -9.58 -4.35 -2.62
CA PHE A 58 -8.25 -4.86 -2.84
C PHE A 58 -7.52 -5.16 -1.53
N ILE A 59 -6.45 -5.95 -1.64
CA ILE A 59 -5.55 -6.29 -0.54
C ILE A 59 -4.15 -5.79 -0.88
N ASN A 60 -3.57 -4.95 -0.01
CA ASN A 60 -2.17 -4.56 -0.12
C ASN A 60 -1.32 -5.36 0.88
N ILE A 61 -0.19 -5.86 0.41
CA ILE A 61 0.75 -6.64 1.24
C ILE A 61 2.02 -5.83 1.42
N ILE A 62 2.33 -5.48 2.67
CA ILE A 62 3.54 -4.73 3.01
C ILE A 62 4.49 -5.63 3.80
N LYS A 63 5.76 -5.61 3.43
CA LYS A 63 6.84 -6.36 4.07
C LYS A 63 7.82 -5.42 4.77
N GLN A 64 8.24 -5.81 5.96
CA GLN A 64 9.45 -5.34 6.59
C GLN A 64 10.53 -6.43 6.48
N ASP A 65 11.68 -6.04 5.94
CA ASP A 65 12.84 -6.92 5.86
C ASP A 65 13.44 -7.19 7.26
N ARG A 66 14.14 -8.31 7.39
CA ARG A 66 14.83 -8.69 8.63
C ARG A 66 15.89 -7.64 8.98
N SER A 67 15.97 -7.28 10.26
CA SER A 67 17.09 -6.52 10.83
C SER A 67 17.84 -7.39 11.85
N LYS A 68 18.92 -6.88 12.43
CA LYS A 68 19.76 -7.59 13.41
C LYS A 68 18.93 -8.19 14.55
N ASP A 69 18.04 -7.37 15.11
CA ASP A 69 17.24 -7.75 16.30
C ASP A 69 15.75 -7.91 16.00
N ARG A 70 15.35 -7.88 14.72
CA ARG A 70 13.93 -7.92 14.33
C ARG A 70 13.69 -8.92 13.19
N PRO A 71 12.80 -9.92 13.40
CA PRO A 71 12.43 -10.84 12.33
C PRO A 71 11.65 -10.10 11.22
N PRO A 72 11.61 -10.67 10.00
CA PRO A 72 10.79 -10.13 8.92
C PRO A 72 9.31 -10.18 9.31
N ARG A 73 8.53 -9.18 8.87
CA ARG A 73 7.10 -9.06 9.16
C ARG A 73 6.33 -8.73 7.91
N TRP A 74 5.10 -9.22 7.83
CA TRP A 74 4.16 -8.94 6.76
C TRP A 74 2.88 -8.37 7.36
N TRP A 75 2.31 -7.37 6.67
CA TRP A 75 1.00 -6.80 6.99
C TRP A 75 0.10 -6.97 5.78
N TYR A 76 -1.13 -7.39 6.04
CA TYR A 76 -2.19 -7.51 5.06
C TYR A 76 -3.21 -6.41 5.33
N TYR A 77 -3.31 -5.45 4.41
CA TYR A 77 -4.26 -4.37 4.50
C TYR A 77 -5.42 -4.65 3.56
N PHE A 78 -6.62 -4.76 4.12
CA PHE A 78 -7.85 -4.98 3.37
C PHE A 78 -8.53 -3.63 3.17
N ALA A 79 -8.69 -3.22 1.91
CA ALA A 79 -9.36 -1.98 1.56
C ALA A 79 -10.87 -2.23 1.47
N VAL A 80 -11.62 -1.72 2.45
CA VAL A 80 -13.08 -1.74 2.45
C VAL A 80 -13.56 -0.37 1.95
N PRO A 81 -14.24 -0.29 0.80
CA PRO A 81 -14.77 0.98 0.32
C PRO A 81 -15.95 1.38 1.20
N ASP A 82 -15.77 2.48 1.93
CA ASP A 82 -16.83 3.06 2.75
C ASP A 82 -17.59 4.11 1.93
N GLN A 83 -18.87 3.85 1.64
CA GLN A 83 -19.74 4.76 0.91
C GLN A 83 -20.03 6.06 1.67
N SER A 84 -19.81 6.08 3.00
CA SER A 84 -19.98 7.28 3.83
C SER A 84 -18.84 8.28 3.65
N VAL A 85 -17.66 7.79 3.22
CA VAL A 85 -16.47 8.60 2.90
C VAL A 85 -16.54 9.05 1.45
N LYS A 86 -17.67 9.65 1.04
CA LYS A 86 -17.64 10.52 -0.13
C LYS A 86 -16.77 11.72 0.26
N SER A 87 -15.66 11.94 -0.45
CA SER A 87 -14.86 13.15 -0.27
C SER A 87 -15.82 14.32 -0.31
N LYS A 88 -16.01 15.01 0.82
CA LYS A 88 -16.90 16.16 0.85
C LYS A 88 -16.44 17.08 -0.28
N PRO A 89 -17.29 17.44 -1.26
CA PRO A 89 -16.87 18.22 -2.42
C PRO A 89 -16.29 19.59 -2.03
N ASN A 90 -16.45 20.01 -0.76
CA ASN A 90 -16.08 21.32 -0.24
C ASN A 90 -15.00 21.26 0.86
N GLN A 91 -14.12 20.26 0.89
CA GLN A 91 -13.01 20.29 1.85
C GLN A 91 -11.86 21.16 1.29
N ILE A 92 -11.93 22.46 1.53
CA ILE A 92 -10.84 23.41 1.27
C ILE A 92 -9.77 23.17 2.34
N GLU A 93 -8.70 22.48 2.00
CA GLU A 93 -7.53 22.39 2.87
C GLU A 93 -6.80 23.75 2.89
N VAL A 94 -7.04 24.55 3.93
CA VAL A 94 -6.28 25.78 4.17
C VAL A 94 -4.95 25.38 4.81
N ARG A 95 -3.89 25.32 3.99
CA ARG A 95 -2.51 25.13 4.46
C ARG A 95 -1.76 26.45 4.42
N SER A 96 -1.11 26.83 5.52
CA SER A 96 -0.19 27.97 5.54
C SER A 96 1.07 27.63 4.74
N ILE A 97 1.37 28.41 3.70
CA ILE A 97 2.65 28.32 3.00
C ILE A 97 3.66 29.13 3.82
N ARG A 98 4.62 28.46 4.47
CA ARG A 98 5.72 29.14 5.16
C ARG A 98 6.67 29.75 4.13
N LYS A 99 6.57 31.06 3.89
CA LYS A 99 7.60 31.82 3.17
C LYS A 99 8.78 32.05 4.11
N LYS A 100 9.89 31.34 3.91
CA LYS A 100 11.14 31.66 4.60
C LYS A 100 11.80 32.83 3.87
N THR A 101 11.88 33.98 4.51
CA THR A 101 12.84 35.01 4.11
C THR A 101 14.22 34.51 4.51
N PHE A 102 15.13 34.39 3.54
CA PHE A 102 16.53 34.14 3.86
C PHE A 102 17.03 35.32 4.69
N PRO A 103 17.73 35.10 5.83
CA PRO A 103 18.40 36.19 6.51
C PRO A 103 19.43 36.76 5.53
N VAL A 104 19.35 38.07 5.27
CA VAL A 104 20.40 38.79 4.55
C VAL A 104 21.64 38.72 5.44
N PHE A 105 22.58 37.84 5.09
CA PHE A 105 23.88 37.80 5.72
C PHE A 105 24.66 39.05 5.27
N GLY A 106 24.94 39.95 6.20
CA GLY A 106 25.94 41.00 6.08
C GLY A 106 25.51 42.26 5.30
N LYS A 107 25.78 43.41 5.92
CA LYS A 107 26.42 44.51 5.21
C LYS A 107 27.92 44.27 5.26
#